data_AF-A0A0D9WL60-F1
#
_entry.id   AF-A0A0D9WL60-F1
#
_cell.length_a   1.000
_cell.length_b   1.000
_cell.length_c   1.000
_cell.angle_alpha   90.00
_cell.angle_beta   90.00
_cell.angle_gamma   90.00
#
_symmetry.space_group_name_H-M   'P 1'
#
loop_
_entity.id
_entity.type
_entity.pdbx_description
1 polymer ?
#
loop_
_entity_poly.entity_id
_entity_poly.type
_entity_poly.pdbx_seq_one_letter_code
_entity_poly.pdbx_strand_id
1 'polypeptide(L)'
;MLLSCDRVIFSTSPHKKRTTARATMAARHTMLACCKLYISESRNAAALRAIDHAGAGAGAVVVNRFTDDAYNRVGYTLVAPLLPSPPSPSPSPSPAPETPLRHAVFNMVKAALDSIDLAAHSGTHPRLGAVDHICFHPLANSSLPHVAHLAAAVAADIGDNLQVPTYLYGAAHGEGRTLASIRRQLGYFKPNFSGDQW
;
A
#
# COMPACT_ATOMS: atom_id res chain seq x y z
N MET A 1 9.85 -7.19 1.16
CA MET A 1 8.53 -6.56 0.87
C MET A 1 8.50 -6.01 -0.55
N LEU A 2 7.38 -6.16 -1.27
CA LEU A 2 7.19 -5.61 -2.62
C LEU A 2 6.41 -4.30 -2.56
N LEU A 3 6.91 -3.22 -3.16
CA LEU A 3 6.22 -1.93 -3.22
C LEU A 3 6.00 -1.48 -4.67
N SER A 4 4.79 -1.01 -4.97
CA SER A 4 4.32 -0.69 -6.31
C SER A 4 3.66 0.66 -6.44
N CYS A 5 3.60 1.13 -7.69
CA CYS A 5 2.46 1.90 -8.18
C CYS A 5 1.88 1.29 -9.46
N ASP A 6 0.57 1.03 -9.46
CA ASP A 6 -0.19 0.53 -10.61
C ASP A 6 -1.33 1.50 -10.99
N ARG A 7 -1.70 1.57 -12.27
CA ARG A 7 -2.92 2.27 -12.73
C ARG A 7 -4.17 1.49 -12.29
N VAL A 8 -5.18 2.18 -11.75
CA VAL A 8 -6.54 1.63 -11.64
C VAL A 8 -7.33 2.11 -12.86
N ILE A 9 -7.81 1.18 -13.68
CA ILE A 9 -8.77 1.49 -14.75
C ILE A 9 -10.18 1.37 -14.16
N PHE A 10 -10.87 2.49 -13.99
CA PHE A 10 -12.32 2.48 -13.75
C PHE A 10 -13.04 2.36 -15.09
N SER A 11 -13.68 1.22 -15.36
CA SER A 11 -14.68 1.12 -16.43
C SER A 11 -15.99 1.69 -15.89
N THR A 12 -16.33 2.91 -16.30
CA THR A 12 -17.69 3.42 -16.10
C THR A 12 -18.55 2.92 -17.26
N SER A 13 -19.33 1.86 -17.03
CA SER A 13 -20.46 1.60 -17.92
C SER A 13 -21.45 2.76 -17.78
N PRO A 14 -21.97 3.32 -18.89
CA PRO A 14 -22.83 4.50 -18.84
C PRO A 14 -24.18 4.14 -18.21
N HIS A 15 -24.35 4.49 -16.93
CA HIS A 15 -25.65 4.45 -16.29
C HIS A 15 -26.45 5.70 -16.71
N LYS A 16 -27.68 5.46 -17.21
CA LYS A 16 -28.62 6.44 -17.76
C LYS A 16 -28.71 7.72 -16.91
N LYS A 17 -28.63 8.87 -17.58
CA LYS A 17 -28.82 10.21 -17.01
C LYS A 17 -30.14 10.28 -16.22
N ARG A 18 -30.05 10.57 -14.92
CA ARG A 18 -31.11 11.22 -14.16
C ARG A 18 -30.61 12.62 -13.77
N THR A 19 -31.22 13.61 -14.41
CA THR A 19 -31.06 15.04 -14.17
C THR A 19 -31.69 15.40 -12.82
N THR A 20 -30.91 15.97 -11.89
CA THR A 20 -31.42 16.90 -10.89
C THR A 20 -30.30 17.81 -10.36
N ALA A 21 -30.56 19.11 -10.47
CA ALA A 21 -30.05 20.25 -9.71
C ALA A 21 -28.52 20.46 -9.55
N ARG A 22 -28.08 21.53 -10.20
CA ARG A 22 -26.77 22.18 -10.13
C ARG A 22 -26.52 22.72 -8.70
N ALA A 23 -25.73 22.01 -7.91
CA ALA A 23 -25.11 22.56 -6.70
C ALA A 23 -23.77 23.17 -7.08
N THR A 24 -23.72 24.48 -7.22
CA THR A 24 -22.49 25.25 -7.42
C THR A 24 -21.75 25.36 -6.09
N MET A 25 -21.05 24.30 -5.69
CA MET A 25 -19.90 24.42 -4.80
C MET A 25 -18.66 24.31 -5.68
N ALA A 26 -17.75 25.29 -5.60
CA ALA A 26 -16.41 25.16 -6.16
C ALA A 26 -15.79 23.88 -5.60
N ALA A 27 -15.79 22.81 -6.41
CA ALA A 27 -15.19 21.54 -6.03
C ALA A 27 -13.71 21.82 -5.81
N ARG A 28 -13.29 21.89 -4.54
CA ARG A 28 -11.87 21.89 -4.19
C ARG A 28 -11.27 20.69 -4.92
N HIS A 29 -10.33 20.94 -5.84
CA HIS A 29 -9.63 19.90 -6.60
C HIS A 29 -8.86 19.01 -5.63
N THR A 30 -9.57 18.03 -5.06
CA THR A 30 -9.03 17.18 -4.03
C THR A 30 -8.17 16.14 -4.72
N MET A 31 -6.90 16.04 -4.31
CA MET A 31 -6.01 14.97 -4.68
C MET A 31 -6.06 13.91 -3.59
N LEU A 32 -6.32 12.67 -3.97
CA LEU A 32 -6.38 11.53 -3.05
C LEU A 32 -5.41 10.46 -3.50
N ALA A 33 -4.88 9.68 -2.57
CA ALA A 33 -4.17 8.44 -2.87
C ALA A 33 -4.85 7.27 -2.16
N CYS A 34 -4.75 6.11 -2.78
CA CYS A 34 -5.13 4.83 -2.18
C CYS A 34 -3.89 3.97 -2.01
N CYS A 35 -3.82 3.24 -0.89
CA CYS A 35 -2.83 2.19 -0.66
C CYS A 35 -3.54 0.86 -0.44
N LYS A 36 -3.12 -0.17 -1.18
CA LYS A 36 -3.44 -1.56 -0.91
C LYS A 36 -2.27 -2.19 -0.19
N LEU A 37 -2.47 -2.59 1.06
CA LEU A 37 -1.46 -3.21 1.92
C LEU A 37 -1.86 -4.66 2.17
N TYR A 38 -0.95 -5.60 1.87
CA TYR A 38 -1.16 -7.03 2.05
C TYR A 38 -0.20 -7.61 3.06
N ILE A 39 -0.76 -8.24 4.09
CA ILE A 39 -0.05 -8.82 5.23
C ILE A 39 -0.36 -10.31 5.30
N SER A 40 0.68 -11.12 5.49
CA SER A 40 0.63 -12.58 5.59
C SER A 40 0.22 -12.99 7.00
N GLU A 41 -1.02 -12.63 7.38
CA GLU A 41 -1.66 -13.04 8.63
C GLU A 41 -3.17 -12.77 8.52
N SER A 42 -4.01 -13.73 8.91
CA SER A 42 -5.47 -13.54 9.03
C SER A 42 -6.10 -14.23 10.24
N ARG A 43 -5.32 -14.98 11.01
CA ARG A 43 -5.77 -15.86 12.10
C ARG A 43 -5.38 -15.34 13.48
N ASN A 44 -4.23 -14.69 13.61
CA ASN A 44 -3.76 -14.08 14.86
C ASN A 44 -4.50 -12.77 15.16
N ALA A 45 -5.59 -12.87 15.91
CA ALA A 45 -6.42 -11.72 16.26
C ALA A 45 -5.68 -10.62 17.04
N ALA A 46 -4.66 -10.96 17.83
CA ALA A 46 -3.89 -9.97 18.58
C ALA A 46 -3.00 -9.14 17.64
N ALA A 47 -2.28 -9.80 16.72
CA ALA A 47 -1.47 -9.12 15.70
C ALA A 47 -2.35 -8.23 14.81
N LEU A 48 -3.50 -8.74 14.36
CA LEU A 48 -4.42 -7.97 13.54
C LEU A 48 -4.94 -6.70 14.25
N ARG A 49 -5.31 -6.79 15.52
CA ARG A 49 -5.72 -5.61 16.32
C ARG A 49 -4.59 -4.60 16.46
N ALA A 50 -3.35 -5.05 16.66
CA ALA A 50 -2.19 -4.15 16.74
C ALA A 50 -1.99 -3.39 15.41
N ILE A 51 -2.12 -4.09 14.28
CA ILE A 51 -2.03 -3.51 12.94
C ILE A 51 -3.17 -2.51 12.68
N ASP A 52 -4.41 -2.87 13.00
CA ASP A 52 -5.57 -1.97 12.84
C ASP A 52 -5.37 -0.68 13.66
N HIS A 53 -4.93 -0.81 14.91
CA HIS A 53 -4.70 0.32 15.81
C HIS A 53 -3.57 1.22 15.30
N ALA A 54 -2.48 0.65 14.78
CA ALA A 54 -1.36 1.40 14.23
C ALA A 54 -1.73 2.22 12.98
N GLY A 55 -2.71 1.76 12.20
CA GLY A 55 -3.26 2.50 11.06
C GLY A 55 -4.22 3.63 11.45
N ALA A 56 -4.79 3.60 12.66
CA ALA A 56 -5.70 4.62 13.16
C ALA A 56 -4.94 5.90 13.57
N GLY A 57 -5.50 7.08 13.26
CA GLY A 57 -5.00 8.36 13.78
C GLY A 57 -4.01 9.11 12.88
N ALA A 58 -3.52 8.51 11.81
CA ALA A 58 -2.62 9.19 10.86
C ALA A 58 -3.35 10.14 9.88
N GLY A 59 -4.68 10.19 9.90
CA GLY A 59 -5.51 10.94 8.93
C GLY A 59 -5.82 10.16 7.64
N ALA A 60 -5.30 8.93 7.51
CA ALA A 60 -5.73 7.96 6.50
C ALA A 60 -6.96 7.18 7.01
N VAL A 61 -7.83 6.79 6.09
CA VAL A 61 -9.04 6.01 6.38
C VAL A 61 -8.89 4.62 5.79
N VAL A 62 -9.04 3.58 6.62
CA VAL A 62 -9.19 2.20 6.15
C VAL A 62 -10.61 2.04 5.59
N VAL A 63 -10.74 1.99 4.27
CA VAL A 63 -12.05 1.89 3.59
C VAL A 63 -12.48 0.45 3.34
N ASN A 64 -11.54 -0.49 3.37
CA ASN A 64 -11.82 -1.91 3.24
C ASN A 64 -10.76 -2.75 3.95
N ARG A 65 -11.21 -3.85 4.56
CA ARG A 65 -10.37 -4.92 5.08
C ARG A 65 -10.92 -6.25 4.57
N PHE A 66 -10.12 -6.95 3.78
CA PHE A 66 -10.44 -8.28 3.27
C PHE A 66 -9.57 -9.30 3.97
N THR A 67 -10.19 -10.21 4.72
CA THR A 67 -9.51 -11.25 5.50
C THR A 67 -9.79 -12.60 4.84
N ASP A 68 -8.74 -13.35 4.53
CA ASP A 68 -8.85 -14.68 3.92
C ASP A 68 -8.14 -15.70 4.81
N ASP A 69 -8.93 -16.61 5.38
CA ASP A 69 -8.42 -17.65 6.28
C ASP A 69 -7.58 -18.69 5.54
N ALA A 70 -8.01 -19.16 4.36
CA ALA A 70 -7.30 -20.19 3.62
C ALA A 70 -5.92 -19.69 3.15
N TYR A 71 -5.88 -18.45 2.66
CA TYR A 71 -4.64 -17.80 2.24
C TYR A 71 -3.74 -17.39 3.41
N ASN A 72 -4.27 -17.40 4.63
CA ASN A 72 -3.65 -16.80 5.81
C ASN A 72 -3.11 -15.38 5.51
N ARG A 73 -3.98 -14.53 4.94
CA ARG A 73 -3.60 -13.22 4.43
C ARG A 73 -4.74 -12.22 4.62
N VAL A 74 -4.37 -10.99 4.99
CA VAL A 74 -5.28 -9.85 5.07
C VAL A 74 -4.85 -8.77 4.08
N GLY A 75 -5.83 -8.16 3.41
CA GLY A 75 -5.65 -6.99 2.55
C GLY A 75 -6.36 -5.78 3.11
N TYR A 76 -5.63 -4.70 3.35
CA TYR A 76 -6.15 -3.39 3.75
C TYR A 76 -6.20 -2.46 2.54
N THR A 77 -7.26 -1.67 2.44
CA THR A 77 -7.36 -0.55 1.49
C THR A 77 -7.47 0.73 2.29
N LEU A 78 -6.46 1.58 2.20
CA LEU A 78 -6.38 2.87 2.86
C LEU A 78 -6.55 3.99 1.84
N VAL A 79 -7.25 5.07 2.21
CA VAL A 79 -7.39 6.27 1.38
C VAL A 79 -7.07 7.50 2.22
N ALA A 80 -6.32 8.44 1.64
CA ALA A 80 -6.06 9.72 2.28
C ALA A 80 -5.87 10.87 1.26
N PRO A 81 -6.02 12.13 1.70
CA PRO A 81 -5.61 13.28 0.91
C PRO A 81 -4.11 13.30 0.63
N LEU A 82 -3.75 13.66 -0.59
CA LEU A 82 -2.41 14.11 -0.93
C LEU A 82 -2.38 15.63 -0.75
N LEU A 83 -1.78 16.07 0.35
CA LEU A 83 -1.57 17.50 0.57
C LEU A 83 -0.43 17.97 -0.34
N PRO A 84 -0.58 19.11 -1.03
CA PRO A 84 0.53 19.72 -1.73
C PRO A 84 1.66 19.99 -0.73
N SER A 85 2.88 19.60 -1.06
CA SER A 85 4.06 20.04 -0.32
C SER A 85 4.09 21.58 -0.34
N PRO A 86 4.24 22.26 0.82
CA PRO A 86 4.42 23.70 0.82
C PRO A 86 5.63 24.06 -0.05
N PRO A 87 5.61 25.19 -0.78
CA PRO A 87 6.73 25.61 -1.59
C PRO A 87 7.99 25.73 -0.72
N SER A 88 8.99 24.90 -1.01
CA SER A 88 10.30 24.98 -0.36
C SER A 88 11.06 26.20 -0.89
N PRO A 89 11.58 27.10 -0.04
CA PRO A 89 12.45 28.18 -0.48
C PRO A 89 13.85 27.70 -0.89
N SER A 90 14.16 26.41 -0.74
CA SER A 90 15.48 25.83 -1.06
C SER A 90 15.45 25.07 -2.40
N PRO A 91 16.48 25.23 -3.26
CA PRO A 91 16.66 24.44 -4.48
C PRO A 91 17.13 23.00 -4.22
N SER A 92 17.30 22.60 -2.95
CA SER A 92 17.57 21.20 -2.60
C SER A 92 16.30 20.34 -2.78
N PRO A 93 16.43 19.05 -3.14
CA PRO A 93 15.29 18.14 -3.18
C PRO A 93 14.67 18.10 -1.77
N SER A 94 13.54 18.78 -1.60
CA SER A 94 12.78 18.76 -0.36
C SER A 94 12.38 17.31 -0.05
N PRO A 95 12.45 16.88 1.22
CA PRO A 95 12.01 15.55 1.61
C PRO A 95 10.58 15.31 1.10
N ALA A 96 10.30 14.08 0.66
CA ALA A 96 8.97 13.73 0.16
C ALA A 96 7.91 14.14 1.19
N PRO A 97 6.78 14.75 0.76
CA PRO A 97 5.80 15.30 1.68
C PRO A 97 5.34 14.25 2.69
N GLU A 98 5.30 14.64 3.97
CA GLU A 98 4.63 13.84 4.99
C GLU A 98 3.15 13.77 4.62
N THR A 99 2.67 12.57 4.33
CA THR A 99 1.27 12.33 4.02
C THR A 99 0.66 11.42 5.08
N PRO A 100 -0.63 11.61 5.41
CA PRO A 100 -1.36 10.68 6.25
C PRO A 100 -1.20 9.21 5.85
N LEU A 101 -1.15 8.95 4.54
CA LEU A 101 -1.00 7.60 3.99
C LEU A 101 0.40 7.03 4.25
N ARG A 102 1.47 7.84 4.15
CA ARG A 102 2.85 7.44 4.47
C ARG A 102 2.96 6.96 5.91
N HIS A 103 2.47 7.77 6.85
CA HIS A 103 2.53 7.46 8.29
C HIS A 103 1.68 6.24 8.65
N ALA A 104 0.44 6.16 8.13
CA ALA A 104 -0.43 5.01 8.38
C ALA A 104 0.21 3.70 7.90
N VAL A 105 0.71 3.68 6.66
CA VAL A 105 1.32 2.49 6.07
C VAL A 105 2.59 2.09 6.83
N PHE A 106 3.47 3.05 7.14
CA PHE A 106 4.68 2.78 7.92
C PHE A 106 4.35 2.16 9.29
N ASN A 107 3.40 2.75 10.03
CA ASN A 107 3.00 2.25 11.34
C ASN A 107 2.39 0.86 11.28
N MET A 108 1.52 0.59 10.29
CA MET A 108 0.94 -0.73 10.08
C MET A 108 2.00 -1.78 9.73
N VAL A 109 2.97 -1.41 8.88
CA VAL A 109 4.11 -2.27 8.53
C VAL A 109 4.94 -2.59 9.77
N LYS A 110 5.29 -1.57 10.56
CA LYS A 110 6.03 -1.76 11.81
C LYS A 110 5.29 -2.72 12.75
N ALA A 111 4.00 -2.47 12.99
CA ALA A 111 3.18 -3.33 13.84
C ALA A 111 3.10 -4.78 13.33
N ALA A 112 3.02 -4.97 12.01
CA ALA A 112 3.02 -6.29 11.40
C ALA A 112 4.35 -7.02 11.62
N LEU A 113 5.48 -6.35 11.40
CA LEU A 113 6.81 -6.92 11.62
C LEU A 113 7.07 -7.25 13.10
N ASP A 114 6.56 -6.42 14.01
CA ASP A 114 6.70 -6.64 15.46
C ASP A 114 5.81 -7.79 15.99
N SER A 115 4.71 -8.10 15.29
CA SER A 115 3.67 -9.01 15.81
C SER A 115 3.55 -10.35 15.09
N ILE A 116 4.16 -10.51 13.92
CA ILE A 116 4.00 -11.69 13.07
C ILE A 116 5.31 -12.47 13.02
N ASP A 117 5.26 -13.71 13.48
CA ASP A 117 6.32 -14.69 13.23
C ASP A 117 6.08 -15.38 11.88
N LEU A 118 6.84 -14.98 10.87
CA LEU A 118 6.75 -15.58 9.54
C LEU A 118 7.24 -17.04 9.51
N ALA A 119 8.08 -17.48 10.45
CA ALA A 119 8.56 -18.86 10.50
C ALA A 119 7.45 -19.84 10.92
N ALA A 120 6.49 -19.37 11.71
CA ALA A 120 5.30 -20.11 12.11
C ALA A 120 4.10 -19.92 11.15
N HIS A 121 4.21 -19.03 10.17
CA HIS A 121 3.15 -18.75 9.20
C HIS A 121 2.98 -19.93 8.22
N SER A 122 1.73 -20.35 8.03
CA SER A 122 1.35 -21.23 6.92
C SER A 122 0.07 -20.74 6.23
N GLY A 123 0.04 -20.79 4.89
CA GLY A 123 -1.16 -20.51 4.10
C GLY A 123 -1.07 -21.04 2.67
N THR A 124 -2.19 -21.05 1.94
CA THR A 124 -2.21 -21.51 0.54
C THR A 124 -1.84 -20.42 -0.48
N HIS A 125 -1.56 -19.20 -0.02
CA HIS A 125 -1.20 -18.08 -0.89
C HIS A 125 0.30 -17.82 -0.84
N PRO A 126 0.98 -17.71 -2.00
CA PRO A 126 2.38 -17.37 -2.03
C PRO A 126 2.72 -16.04 -1.35
N ARG A 127 3.84 -15.98 -0.65
CA ARG A 127 4.30 -14.77 0.03
C ARG A 127 5.81 -14.64 0.05
N LEU A 128 6.31 -13.40 0.04
CA LEU A 128 7.74 -13.11 0.25
C LEU A 128 8.08 -12.67 1.68
N GLY A 129 7.09 -12.31 2.50
CA GLY A 129 7.32 -11.74 3.82
C GLY A 129 6.05 -11.59 4.65
N ALA A 130 6.22 -11.21 5.92
CA ALA A 130 5.10 -10.85 6.81
C ALA A 130 4.26 -9.70 6.22
N VAL A 131 4.94 -8.72 5.63
CA VAL A 131 4.31 -7.80 4.68
C VAL A 131 4.74 -8.17 3.28
N ASP A 132 3.80 -8.71 2.52
CA ASP A 132 4.06 -9.28 1.20
C ASP A 132 4.12 -8.18 0.14
N HIS A 133 3.11 -7.30 0.13
CA HIS A 133 2.89 -6.39 -0.99
C HIS A 133 2.20 -5.09 -0.56
N ILE A 134 2.71 -3.96 -1.03
CA ILE A 134 2.13 -2.62 -0.88
C ILE A 134 1.99 -2.00 -2.27
N CYS A 135 0.82 -1.46 -2.62
CA CYS A 135 0.60 -0.79 -3.89
C CYS A 135 -0.14 0.54 -3.70
N PHE A 136 0.38 1.61 -4.30
CA PHE A 136 -0.23 2.92 -4.28
C PHE A 136 -0.90 3.25 -5.61
N HIS A 137 -2.09 3.85 -5.53
CA HIS A 137 -2.90 4.19 -6.69
C HIS A 137 -3.33 5.66 -6.62
N PRO A 138 -3.21 6.42 -7.73
CA PRO A 138 -3.71 7.77 -7.77
C PRO A 138 -5.24 7.76 -7.80
N LEU A 139 -5.87 8.55 -6.95
CA LEU A 139 -7.32 8.79 -6.95
C LEU A 139 -7.64 10.29 -7.17
N ALA A 140 -8.85 10.54 -7.66
CA ALA A 140 -9.35 11.88 -7.99
C ALA A 140 -8.37 12.64 -8.91
N ASN A 141 -7.89 13.82 -8.51
CA ASN A 141 -7.01 14.66 -9.32
C ASN A 141 -5.51 14.34 -9.15
N SER A 142 -5.14 13.27 -8.44
CA SER A 142 -3.74 12.88 -8.31
C SER A 142 -3.25 12.15 -9.57
N SER A 143 -1.93 11.99 -9.68
CA SER A 143 -1.28 11.42 -10.86
C SER A 143 -0.33 10.30 -10.46
N LEU A 144 0.05 9.48 -11.44
CA LEU A 144 0.97 8.36 -11.20
C LEU A 144 2.32 8.80 -10.61
N PRO A 145 2.96 9.92 -11.06
CA PRO A 145 4.15 10.46 -10.40
C PRO A 145 3.96 10.80 -8.91
N HIS A 146 2.79 11.35 -8.52
CA HIS A 146 2.53 11.66 -7.11
C HIS A 146 2.60 10.42 -6.23
N VAL A 147 1.97 9.32 -6.66
CA VAL A 147 1.98 8.07 -5.87
C VAL A 147 3.28 7.29 -6.02
N ALA A 148 3.99 7.41 -7.15
CA ALA A 148 5.33 6.84 -7.33
C ALA A 148 6.34 7.40 -6.33
N HIS A 149 6.33 8.73 -6.14
CA HIS A 149 7.14 9.38 -5.11
C HIS A 149 6.75 8.93 -3.70
N LEU A 150 5.45 8.80 -3.41
CA LEU A 150 4.97 8.30 -2.12
C LEU A 150 5.44 6.85 -1.86
N ALA A 151 5.35 5.97 -2.85
CA ALA A 151 5.80 4.58 -2.73
C ALA A 151 7.32 4.48 -2.49
N ALA A 152 8.11 5.29 -3.20
CA ALA A 152 9.56 5.36 -3.00
C ALA A 152 9.91 5.87 -1.60
N ALA A 153 9.21 6.91 -1.12
CA ALA A 153 9.41 7.45 0.22
C ALA A 153 9.05 6.45 1.33
N VAL A 154 7.93 5.75 1.19
CA VAL A 154 7.53 4.69 2.12
C VAL A 154 8.52 3.52 2.10
N ALA A 155 9.03 3.12 0.93
CA ALA A 155 10.06 2.09 0.84
C ALA A 155 11.35 2.50 1.57
N ALA A 156 11.81 3.74 1.36
CA ALA A 156 12.99 4.27 2.04
C ALA A 156 12.80 4.26 3.56
N ASP A 157 11.66 4.75 4.07
CA ASP A 157 11.39 4.74 5.52
C ASP A 157 11.44 3.32 6.10
N ILE A 158 10.81 2.36 5.43
CA ILE A 158 10.78 0.96 5.87
C ILE A 158 12.19 0.36 5.84
N GLY A 159 12.94 0.58 4.76
CA GLY A 159 14.31 0.09 4.62
C GLY A 159 15.24 0.67 5.69
N ASP A 160 15.21 1.99 5.86
CA ASP A 160 16.12 2.72 6.74
C ASP A 160 15.78 2.53 8.22
N ASN A 161 14.49 2.54 8.58
CA ASN A 161 14.08 2.52 10.00
C ASN A 161 13.75 1.12 10.51
N LEU A 162 13.30 0.21 9.65
CA LEU A 162 12.88 -1.14 10.05
C LEU A 162 13.88 -2.21 9.59
N GLN A 163 14.91 -1.84 8.81
CA GLN A 163 15.99 -2.73 8.37
C GLN A 163 15.48 -3.96 7.59
N VAL A 164 14.41 -3.77 6.80
CA VAL A 164 13.80 -4.82 5.98
C VAL A 164 14.04 -4.53 4.49
N PRO A 165 14.43 -5.54 3.68
CA PRO A 165 14.56 -5.37 2.24
C PRO A 165 13.25 -4.96 1.56
N THR A 166 13.30 -3.82 0.86
CA THR A 166 12.20 -3.27 0.06
C THR A 166 12.54 -3.30 -1.43
N TYR A 167 11.61 -3.80 -2.25
CA TYR A 167 11.80 -3.87 -3.70
C TYR A 167 10.72 -3.05 -4.40
N LEU A 168 11.16 -1.98 -5.08
CA LEU A 168 10.30 -1.12 -5.88
C LEU A 168 10.02 -1.73 -7.26
N TYR A 169 8.82 -1.52 -7.78
CA TYR A 169 8.42 -1.94 -9.11
C TYR A 169 7.39 -0.98 -9.72
N GLY A 170 7.10 -1.16 -11.01
CA GLY A 170 6.17 -0.31 -11.75
C GLY A 170 6.69 1.11 -11.83
N ALA A 171 5.80 2.11 -11.73
CA ALA A 171 6.20 3.51 -11.85
C ALA A 171 7.08 4.02 -10.70
N ALA A 172 7.16 3.29 -9.58
CA ALA A 172 8.05 3.62 -8.47
C ALA A 172 9.50 3.17 -8.71
N HIS A 173 9.75 2.35 -9.73
CA HIS A 173 11.09 1.93 -10.14
C HIS A 173 11.52 2.72 -11.38
N GLY A 174 12.71 3.31 -11.38
CA GLY A 174 13.17 4.19 -12.47
C GLY A 174 13.12 3.55 -13.86
N GLU A 175 13.43 2.25 -13.94
CA GLU A 175 13.37 1.47 -15.19
C GLU A 175 12.05 0.69 -15.39
N GLY A 176 11.03 0.89 -14.54
CA GLY A 176 9.74 0.22 -14.72
C GLY A 176 9.76 -1.29 -14.50
N ARG A 177 10.57 -1.79 -13.56
CA ARG A 177 10.69 -3.23 -13.25
C ARG A 177 9.32 -3.85 -12.96
N THR A 178 9.07 -5.06 -13.45
CA THR A 178 7.79 -5.74 -13.26
C THR A 178 7.72 -6.54 -11.95
N LEU A 179 6.51 -6.66 -11.37
CA LEU A 179 6.24 -7.51 -10.22
C LEU A 179 6.64 -8.98 -10.45
N ALA A 180 6.31 -9.50 -11.65
CA ALA A 180 6.62 -10.87 -12.02
C ALA A 180 8.13 -11.14 -12.06
N SER A 181 8.94 -10.15 -12.49
CA SER A 181 10.40 -10.24 -12.45
C SER A 181 10.92 -10.39 -11.02
N ILE A 182 10.46 -9.54 -10.09
CA ILE A 182 10.90 -9.62 -8.69
C ILE A 182 10.47 -10.94 -8.06
N ARG A 183 9.20 -11.33 -8.25
CA ARG A 183 8.66 -12.59 -7.73
C ARG A 183 9.45 -13.81 -8.19
N ARG A 184 9.85 -13.86 -9.47
CA ARG A 184 10.71 -14.94 -9.99
C ARG A 184 12.09 -14.92 -9.35
N GLN A 185 12.73 -13.76 -9.25
CA GLN A 185 14.07 -13.66 -8.66
C GLN A 185 14.09 -14.06 -7.18
N LEU A 186 13.06 -13.69 -6.42
CA LEU A 186 12.98 -13.94 -4.98
C LEU A 186 12.31 -15.27 -4.62
N GLY A 187 12.08 -16.16 -5.59
CA GLY A 187 11.56 -17.51 -5.31
C GLY A 187 10.08 -17.58 -4.93
N TYR A 188 9.26 -16.57 -5.26
CA TYR A 188 7.82 -16.49 -4.95
C TYR A 188 6.95 -17.60 -5.54
N PHE A 189 7.48 -18.49 -6.37
CA PHE A 189 6.74 -19.63 -6.93
C PHE A 189 7.21 -20.97 -6.37
N LYS A 190 8.00 -20.97 -5.29
CA LYS A 190 8.49 -22.16 -4.60
C LYS A 190 7.91 -22.22 -3.19
N PRO A 191 6.98 -23.14 -2.91
CA PRO A 191 6.49 -23.39 -1.55
C PRO A 191 7.66 -23.75 -0.60
N ASN A 192 7.59 -23.30 0.65
CA ASN A 192 8.54 -23.67 1.71
C ASN A 192 7.97 -24.72 2.68
N PHE A 193 6.78 -25.25 2.40
CA PHE A 193 6.16 -26.34 3.14
C PHE A 193 5.63 -27.43 2.17
N SER A 194 5.11 -28.53 2.71
CA SER A 194 4.60 -29.66 1.90
C SER A 194 3.39 -29.27 1.04
N GLY A 195 3.39 -29.64 -0.24
CA GLY A 195 2.31 -29.37 -1.18
C GLY A 195 2.29 -27.91 -1.64
N ASP A 196 1.10 -27.30 -1.69
CA ASP A 196 0.90 -25.89 -2.07
C ASP A 196 0.90 -24.94 -0.86
N GLN A 197 1.48 -25.38 0.26
CA GLN A 197 1.55 -24.60 1.49
C GLN A 197 2.81 -23.74 1.53
N TRP A 198 2.58 -22.48 1.87
CA TRP A 198 3.60 -21.48 2.07
C TRP A 198 3.75 -21.25 3.55
#